data_AF-A0A969F4J1-F1
#
_entry.id   AF-A0A969F4J1-F1
#
_cell.length_a   1.000
_cell.length_b   1.000
_cell.length_c   1.000
_cell.angle_alpha   90.00
_cell.angle_beta   90.00
_cell.angle_gamma   90.00
#
_symmetry.space_group_name_H-M   'P 1'
#
loop_
_entity.id
_entity.type
_entity.pdbx_description
1 polymer ?
#
loop_
_entity_poly.entity_id
_entity_poly.type
_entity_poly.pdbx_seq_one_letter_code
_entity_poly.pdbx_strand_id
1 'polypeptide(L)'
;MSITTALALGFDTRFCAAGCARTQPSPLFASASEMPYTELGVRPAMLVAAGSIAATTALIDRGLTARADPRGALAYLVTAGDANRDIRGAAFRRLAASPPPGVIVRTRQGFSPIDFSATRSATLFYFTGAVRVLHRCVCLRARCDR
;
A
#
# COMPACT_ATOMS: atom_id res chain seq x y z
N MET A 1 19.68 -10.70 8.69
CA MET A 1 19.42 -9.28 8.39
C MET A 1 19.40 -9.06 6.87
N SER A 2 18.55 -8.17 6.35
CA SER A 2 18.56 -7.79 4.92
C SER A 2 19.53 -6.61 4.67
N ILE A 3 19.95 -6.42 3.41
CA ILE A 3 20.77 -5.25 3.02
C ILE A 3 20.10 -3.92 3.33
N THR A 4 18.78 -3.82 3.11
CA THR A 4 18.01 -2.60 3.38
C THR A 4 17.99 -2.27 4.87
N THR A 5 17.87 -3.28 5.74
CA THR A 5 17.99 -3.08 7.19
C THR A 5 19.38 -2.59 7.59
N ALA A 6 20.44 -3.17 7.00
CA ALA A 6 21.83 -2.76 7.27
C ALA A 6 22.07 -1.28 6.91
N LEU A 7 21.54 -0.84 5.77
CA LEU A 7 21.67 0.54 5.31
C LEU A 7 20.85 1.52 6.14
N ALA A 8 19.66 1.10 6.59
CA ALA A 8 18.77 1.98 7.35
C ALA A 8 19.14 2.11 8.83
N LEU A 9 19.50 1.00 9.46
CA LEU A 9 19.70 0.88 10.92
C LEU A 9 21.16 0.65 11.32
N GLY A 10 22.08 0.55 10.36
CA GLY A 10 23.44 0.08 10.59
C GLY A 10 23.53 -1.44 10.63
N PHE A 11 24.73 -1.98 10.43
CA PHE A 11 24.96 -3.41 10.61
C PHE A 11 24.95 -3.76 12.10
N ASP A 12 24.03 -4.65 12.49
CA ASP A 12 23.94 -5.18 13.84
C ASP A 12 23.40 -6.63 13.81
N THR A 13 24.14 -7.55 14.43
CA THR A 13 23.84 -8.99 14.44
C THR A 13 22.55 -9.31 15.21
N ARG A 14 22.05 -8.40 16.04
CA ARG A 14 20.73 -8.55 16.70
C ARG A 14 19.55 -8.48 15.72
N PHE A 15 19.77 -7.99 14.49
CA PHE A 15 18.81 -8.10 13.39
C PHE A 15 18.98 -9.41 12.56
N CYS A 16 19.84 -10.33 12.99
CA CYS A 16 19.96 -11.68 12.46
C CYS A 16 19.33 -12.67 13.44
N ALA A 17 18.17 -13.22 13.10
CA ALA A 17 17.55 -14.32 13.83
C ALA A 17 17.71 -15.62 13.04
N ALA A 18 17.81 -16.76 13.75
CA ALA A 18 17.76 -18.08 13.14
C ALA A 18 16.31 -18.60 13.11
N GLY A 19 15.91 -19.20 11.98
CA GLY A 19 14.54 -19.71 11.80
C GLY A 19 13.48 -18.62 11.90
N CYS A 20 12.37 -18.92 12.59
CA CYS A 20 11.24 -18.00 12.81
C CYS A 20 11.34 -17.21 14.13
N ALA A 21 12.53 -17.05 14.70
CA ALA A 21 12.73 -16.27 15.91
C ALA A 21 12.60 -14.75 15.65
N ARG A 22 12.27 -13.99 16.69
CA ARG A 22 12.18 -12.53 16.61
C ARG A 22 13.58 -11.90 16.51
N THR A 23 13.70 -10.84 15.72
CA THR A 23 14.87 -9.96 15.69
C THR A 23 14.73 -8.83 16.70
N GLN A 24 15.76 -8.00 16.84
CA GLN A 24 15.64 -6.69 17.47
C GLN A 24 14.46 -5.89 16.85
N PRO A 25 13.66 -5.18 17.68
CA PRO A 25 12.63 -4.27 17.19
C PRO A 25 13.22 -3.12 16.38
N SER A 26 12.57 -2.75 15.28
CA SER A 26 12.93 -1.55 14.53
C SER A 26 12.26 -0.32 15.14
N PRO A 27 12.99 0.78 15.41
CA PRO A 27 12.40 2.03 15.88
C PRO A 27 11.49 2.69 14.82
N LEU A 28 11.58 2.28 13.55
CA LEU A 28 10.67 2.73 12.49
C LEU A 28 9.30 2.03 12.54
N PHE A 29 9.22 0.82 13.11
CA PHE A 29 7.99 0.05 13.06
C PHE A 29 6.89 0.74 13.87
N ALA A 30 5.78 1.06 13.20
CA ALA A 30 4.63 1.76 13.78
C ALA A 30 4.96 3.12 14.42
N SER A 31 6.08 3.75 14.03
CA SER A 31 6.41 5.11 14.46
C SER A 31 5.56 6.15 13.73
N ALA A 32 5.15 7.19 14.44
CA ALA A 32 4.48 8.36 13.88
C ALA A 32 5.47 9.45 13.44
N SER A 33 6.78 9.18 13.51
CA SER A 33 7.84 10.13 13.15
C SER A 33 7.74 10.56 11.67
N GLU A 34 7.65 11.86 11.45
CA GLU A 34 7.72 12.47 10.12
C GLU A 34 9.15 12.85 9.73
N MET A 35 10.07 12.89 10.71
CA MET A 35 11.48 13.18 10.50
C MET A 35 12.38 12.09 11.12
N PRO A 36 12.39 10.86 10.59
CA PRO A 36 13.07 9.72 11.21
C PRO A 36 14.57 9.91 11.44
N TYR A 37 15.23 10.73 10.62
CA TYR A 37 16.65 11.00 10.78
C TYR A 37 16.94 11.81 12.05
N THR A 38 16.17 12.86 12.32
CA THR A 38 16.37 13.73 13.47
C THR A 38 15.75 13.16 14.74
N GLU A 39 14.62 12.45 14.62
CA GLU A 39 13.86 11.95 15.77
C GLU A 39 14.28 10.55 16.22
N LEU A 40 14.73 9.70 15.29
CA LEU A 40 15.06 8.29 15.55
C LEU A 40 16.52 7.94 15.22
N GLY A 41 17.28 8.87 14.61
CA GLY A 41 18.62 8.59 14.10
C GLY A 41 18.63 7.64 12.90
N VAL A 42 17.49 7.44 12.24
CA VAL A 42 17.35 6.45 11.16
C VAL A 42 17.21 7.13 9.80
N ARG A 43 17.96 6.65 8.81
CA ARG A 43 17.76 7.02 7.39
C ARG A 43 17.02 5.89 6.69
N PRO A 44 15.70 6.00 6.44
CA PRO A 44 14.97 4.95 5.73
C PRO A 44 15.65 4.61 4.40
N ALA A 45 15.86 3.32 4.17
CA ALA A 45 16.42 2.81 2.93
C ALA A 45 15.36 1.96 2.20
N MET A 46 15.43 1.94 0.87
CA MET A 46 14.56 1.12 0.02
C MET A 46 15.40 0.50 -1.09
N LEU A 47 15.21 -0.80 -1.35
CA LEU A 47 15.75 -1.45 -2.53
C LEU A 47 14.72 -1.35 -3.67
N VAL A 48 15.09 -0.66 -4.74
CA VAL A 48 14.21 -0.45 -5.90
C VAL A 48 14.56 -1.47 -6.98
N ALA A 49 13.58 -2.29 -7.38
CA ALA A 49 13.75 -3.30 -8.42
C ALA A 49 13.65 -2.67 -9.82
N ALA A 50 14.75 -2.08 -10.28
CA ALA A 50 14.88 -1.52 -11.62
C ALA A 50 16.25 -1.88 -12.23
N GLY A 51 16.28 -2.12 -13.54
CA GLY A 51 17.49 -2.59 -14.25
C GLY A 51 18.51 -1.49 -14.56
N SER A 52 18.21 -0.22 -14.28
CA SER A 52 19.12 0.90 -14.54
C SER A 52 18.79 2.09 -13.65
N ILE A 53 19.76 3.00 -13.46
CA ILE A 53 19.55 4.24 -12.70
C ILE A 53 18.42 5.07 -13.31
N ALA A 54 18.36 5.20 -14.64
CA ALA A 54 17.31 5.94 -15.32
C ALA A 54 15.91 5.35 -15.04
N ALA A 55 15.77 4.02 -15.04
CA ALA A 55 14.52 3.35 -14.71
C ALA A 55 14.14 3.54 -13.23
N THR A 56 15.12 3.51 -12.33
CA THR A 56 14.95 3.81 -10.90
C THR A 56 14.44 5.24 -10.71
N THR A 57 15.11 6.24 -11.28
CA THR A 57 14.72 7.66 -11.18
C THR A 57 13.32 7.88 -11.73
N ALA A 58 13.01 7.33 -12.91
CA ALA A 58 11.68 7.43 -13.50
C ALA A 58 10.59 6.79 -12.61
N LEU A 59 10.89 5.70 -11.89
CA LEU A 59 9.96 5.11 -10.94
C LEU A 59 9.75 5.99 -9.70
N ILE A 60 10.80 6.62 -9.19
CA ILE A 60 10.72 7.57 -8.07
C ILE A 60 9.89 8.79 -8.47
N ASP A 61 10.17 9.39 -9.62
CA ASP A 61 9.46 10.58 -10.13
C ASP A 61 7.97 10.31 -10.36
N ARG A 62 7.63 9.11 -10.86
CA ARG A 62 6.23 8.68 -10.93
C ARG A 62 5.58 8.61 -9.55
N GLY A 63 6.30 8.16 -8.53
CA GLY A 63 5.79 8.14 -7.16
C GLY A 63 5.53 9.55 -6.61
N LEU A 64 6.43 10.50 -6.88
CA LEU A 64 6.27 11.90 -6.47
C LEU A 64 5.04 12.56 -7.11
N THR A 65 4.81 12.28 -8.40
CA THR A 65 3.65 12.81 -9.14
C THR A 65 2.35 12.09 -8.81
N ALA A 66 2.41 10.85 -8.32
CA ALA A 66 1.24 10.07 -7.90
C ALA A 66 0.66 10.49 -6.53
N ARG A 67 1.23 11.50 -5.85
CA ARG A 67 0.71 11.99 -4.57
C ARG A 67 -0.70 12.56 -4.76
N ALA A 68 -1.69 11.86 -4.21
CA ALA A 68 -3.09 12.27 -4.26
C ALA A 68 -3.45 13.18 -3.06
N ASP A 69 -4.27 14.20 -3.33
CA ASP A 69 -4.99 14.92 -2.27
C ASP A 69 -6.07 13.98 -1.73
N PRO A 70 -6.08 13.66 -0.42
CA PRO A 70 -7.11 12.81 0.16
C PRO A 70 -8.50 13.45 0.12
N ARG A 71 -8.66 14.75 -0.12
CA ARG A 71 -9.97 15.43 -0.14
C ARG A 71 -10.89 14.88 -1.23
N GLY A 72 -12.00 14.29 -0.82
CA GLY A 72 -12.97 13.67 -1.73
C GLY A 72 -12.47 12.34 -2.32
N ALA A 73 -11.34 11.83 -1.84
CA ALA A 73 -10.81 10.55 -2.29
C ALA A 73 -11.72 9.40 -1.86
N LEU A 74 -11.88 8.41 -2.72
CA LEU A 74 -12.70 7.23 -2.49
C LEU A 74 -11.80 6.06 -2.09
N ALA A 75 -12.18 5.36 -1.02
CA ALA A 75 -11.56 4.11 -0.61
C ALA A 75 -12.61 2.99 -0.64
N TYR A 76 -12.41 2.00 -1.50
CA TYR A 76 -13.29 0.84 -1.60
C TYR A 76 -12.73 -0.32 -0.76
N LEU A 77 -13.53 -0.78 0.20
CA LEU A 77 -13.20 -1.89 1.10
C LEU A 77 -14.15 -3.05 0.83
N VAL A 78 -13.68 -4.05 0.11
CA VAL A 78 -14.50 -5.19 -0.32
C VAL A 78 -14.24 -6.38 0.59
N THR A 79 -15.31 -6.84 1.23
CA THR A 79 -15.33 -8.06 2.04
C THR A 79 -15.76 -9.25 1.19
N ALA A 80 -15.04 -10.36 1.34
CA ALA A 80 -15.31 -11.60 0.63
C ALA A 80 -16.34 -12.45 1.40
N GLY A 81 -17.08 -13.31 0.70
CA GLY A 81 -17.91 -14.34 1.36
C GLY A 81 -17.10 -15.54 1.89
N ASP A 82 -15.81 -15.61 1.56
CA ASP A 82 -14.88 -16.65 2.02
C ASP A 82 -14.12 -16.15 3.25
N ALA A 83 -14.30 -16.83 4.39
CA ALA A 83 -13.70 -16.47 5.67
C ALA A 83 -12.16 -16.40 5.63
N ASN A 84 -11.50 -17.24 4.82
CA ASN A 84 -10.03 -17.22 4.68
C ASN A 84 -9.53 -16.00 3.90
N ARG A 85 -10.41 -15.36 3.14
CA ARG A 85 -10.11 -14.17 2.31
C ARG A 85 -10.73 -12.90 2.88
N ASP A 86 -11.49 -13.00 3.99
CA ASP A 86 -12.12 -11.88 4.68
C ASP A 86 -11.53 -11.61 6.08
N ILE A 87 -10.30 -12.05 6.35
CA ILE A 87 -9.63 -11.83 7.65
C ILE A 87 -9.50 -10.34 8.02
N ARG A 88 -9.58 -9.43 7.05
CA ARG A 88 -9.55 -7.97 7.25
C ARG A 88 -10.95 -7.35 7.36
N GLY A 89 -12.03 -8.12 7.21
CA GLY A 89 -13.39 -7.59 7.20
C GLY A 89 -13.77 -6.83 8.46
N ALA A 90 -13.30 -7.29 9.63
CA ALA A 90 -13.48 -6.55 10.89
C ALA A 90 -12.74 -5.19 10.88
N ALA A 91 -11.53 -5.14 10.34
CA ALA A 91 -10.78 -3.89 10.20
C ALA A 91 -11.44 -2.93 9.20
N PHE A 92 -11.97 -3.45 8.08
CA PHE A 92 -12.71 -2.65 7.10
C PHE A 92 -13.97 -2.03 7.69
N ARG A 93 -14.73 -2.79 8.51
CA ARG A 93 -15.90 -2.25 9.22
C ARG A 93 -15.51 -1.11 10.18
N ARG A 94 -14.42 -1.28 10.94
CA ARG A 94 -13.92 -0.20 11.83
C ARG A 94 -13.51 1.04 11.05
N LEU A 95 -12.78 0.88 9.95
CA LEU A 95 -12.35 1.99 9.11
C LEU A 95 -13.52 2.70 8.44
N ALA A 96 -14.57 1.96 8.06
CA ALA A 96 -15.78 2.55 7.49
C ALA A 96 -16.61 3.32 8.52
N ALA A 97 -16.60 2.89 9.79
CA ALA A 97 -17.27 3.59 10.88
C ALA A 97 -16.53 4.88 11.31
N SER A 98 -15.21 4.94 11.12
CA SER A 98 -14.39 6.11 11.42
C SER A 98 -13.39 6.35 10.28
N PRO A 99 -13.85 6.95 9.18
CA PRO A 99 -13.00 7.18 8.02
C PRO A 99 -11.95 8.26 8.30
N PRO A 100 -10.76 8.18 7.67
CA PRO A 100 -9.77 9.24 7.76
C PRO A 100 -10.31 10.57 7.18
N PRO A 101 -9.87 11.73 7.70
CA PRO A 101 -10.27 13.03 7.16
C PRO A 101 -10.04 13.13 5.65
N GLY A 102 -11.03 13.65 4.93
CA GLY A 102 -11.00 13.81 3.48
C GLY A 102 -11.41 12.56 2.68
N VAL A 103 -11.29 11.36 3.27
CA VAL A 103 -11.52 10.09 2.57
C VAL A 103 -12.96 9.60 2.75
N ILE A 104 -13.61 9.28 1.64
CA ILE A 104 -14.93 8.66 1.60
C ILE A 104 -14.73 7.14 1.48
N VAL A 105 -15.07 6.42 2.54
CA VAL A 105 -14.98 4.95 2.57
C VAL A 105 -16.28 4.31 2.05
N ARG A 106 -16.15 3.43 1.06
CA ARG A 106 -17.24 2.65 0.49
C ARG A 106 -17.00 1.18 0.76
N THR A 107 -17.83 0.56 1.59
CA THR A 107 -17.79 -0.88 1.84
C THR A 107 -18.66 -1.63 0.82
N ARG A 108 -18.21 -2.82 0.43
CA ARG A 108 -18.99 -3.76 -0.39
C ARG A 108 -18.82 -5.17 0.16
N GLN A 109 -19.86 -5.98 -0.02
CA GLN A 109 -19.83 -7.41 0.22
C GLN A 109 -19.92 -8.14 -1.12
N GLY A 110 -19.13 -9.21 -1.25
CA GLY A 110 -19.08 -10.02 -2.47
C GLY A 110 -18.23 -9.40 -3.58
N PHE A 111 -17.99 -10.19 -4.63
CA PHE A 111 -17.07 -9.85 -5.73
C PHE A 111 -17.76 -9.20 -6.94
N SER A 112 -18.82 -8.42 -6.71
CA SER A 112 -19.45 -7.69 -7.81
C SER A 112 -18.45 -6.73 -8.46
N PRO A 113 -18.35 -6.69 -9.81
CA PRO A 113 -17.49 -5.76 -10.51
C PRO A 113 -17.77 -4.32 -10.06
N ILE A 114 -16.71 -3.56 -9.77
CA ILE A 114 -16.82 -2.13 -9.52
C ILE A 114 -16.53 -1.42 -10.84
N ASP A 115 -17.48 -0.62 -11.30
CA ASP A 115 -17.22 0.32 -12.38
C ASP A 115 -16.51 1.55 -11.82
N PHE A 116 -15.22 1.66 -12.13
CA PHE A 116 -14.40 2.81 -11.75
C PHE A 116 -14.49 3.95 -12.76
N SER A 117 -15.19 3.84 -13.88
CA SER A 117 -15.17 4.86 -14.96
C SER A 117 -15.43 6.28 -14.45
N ALA A 118 -16.47 6.46 -13.64
CA ALA A 118 -16.83 7.75 -13.04
C ALA A 118 -15.98 8.15 -11.81
N THR A 119 -15.23 7.21 -11.24
CA THR A 119 -14.55 7.39 -9.93
C THR A 119 -13.04 7.15 -9.98
N ARG A 120 -12.47 6.89 -11.15
CA ARG A 120 -11.08 6.44 -11.33
C ARG A 120 -10.07 7.42 -10.76
N SER A 121 -10.24 8.71 -11.05
CA SER A 121 -9.37 9.78 -10.57
C SER A 121 -9.52 10.07 -9.08
N ALA A 122 -10.68 9.76 -8.50
CA ALA A 122 -10.94 9.93 -7.07
C ALA A 122 -10.58 8.69 -6.26
N THR A 123 -10.43 7.51 -6.87
CA THR A 123 -10.17 6.26 -6.15
C THR A 123 -8.73 6.19 -5.69
N LEU A 124 -8.52 6.28 -4.37
CA LEU A 124 -7.21 6.18 -3.74
C LEU A 124 -6.86 4.75 -3.34
N PHE A 125 -7.84 4.01 -2.82
CA PHE A 125 -7.63 2.63 -2.38
C PHE A 125 -8.75 1.71 -2.88
N TYR A 126 -8.36 0.53 -3.32
CA TYR A 126 -9.27 -0.59 -3.59
C TYR A 126 -8.69 -1.85 -2.96
N PHE A 127 -9.21 -2.22 -1.79
CA PHE A 127 -8.80 -3.44 -1.11
C PHE A 127 -9.86 -4.53 -1.32
N THR A 128 -9.41 -5.69 -1.79
CA THR A 128 -10.26 -6.84 -2.08
C THR A 128 -9.56 -8.14 -1.72
N GLY A 129 -10.33 -9.14 -1.27
CA GLY A 129 -9.90 -10.52 -1.10
C GLY A 129 -10.10 -11.40 -2.34
N ALA A 130 -10.56 -10.82 -3.45
CA ALA A 130 -10.85 -11.57 -4.68
C ALA A 130 -9.58 -12.15 -5.31
N VAL A 131 -9.68 -13.36 -5.87
CA VAL A 131 -8.60 -13.95 -6.69
C VAL A 131 -8.38 -13.14 -7.97
N ARG A 132 -9.45 -12.56 -8.49
CA ARG A 132 -9.47 -11.81 -9.75
C ARG A 132 -10.29 -10.55 -9.57
N VAL A 133 -9.76 -9.44 -10.05
CA VAL A 133 -10.49 -8.17 -10.12
C VAL A 133 -11.08 -8.07 -11.52
N LEU A 134 -12.39 -8.27 -11.60
CA LEU A 134 -13.14 -8.04 -12.83
C LEU A 134 -13.22 -6.52 -13.05
N HIS A 135 -12.32 -6.02 -13.88
CA HIS A 135 -12.37 -4.66 -14.38
C HIS A 135 -12.98 -4.72 -15.79
N ARG A 136 -14.05 -3.95 -16.02
CA ARG A 136 -14.43 -3.65 -17.40
C ARG A 136 -13.37 -2.68 -17.92
N CYS A 137 -12.50 -3.15 -18.81
CA CYS A 137 -11.67 -2.24 -19.60
C CYS A 137 -12.62 -1.32 -20.39
N VAL A 138 -12.75 -0.07 -19.93
CA VAL A 138 -13.27 1.00 -20.79
C VAL A 138 -12.09 1.42 -21.65
N CYS A 139 -12.09 1.01 -22.92
CA CYS A 139 -11.11 1.38 -23.92
C CYS A 139 -11.06 2.90 -24.10
N LEU A 140 -10.25 3.59 -23.32
CA LEU A 140 -9.88 4.98 -23.59
C LEU A 140 -8.69 4.97 -24.55
N ARG A 141 -9.02 5.06 -25.85
CA ARG A 141 -8.10 5.16 -27.00
C ARG A 141 -7.13 3.97 -27.18
N ALA A 142 -7.62 3.01 -27.96
CA ALA A 142 -6.86 2.21 -28.94
C ALA A 142 -5.74 1.26 -28.51
N ARG A 143 -5.55 0.89 -27.23
CA ARG A 143 -4.82 -0.35 -26.89
C ARG A 143 -5.39 -1.04 -25.65
N CYS A 144 -5.97 -2.21 -25.87
CA CYS A 144 -6.11 -3.26 -24.88
C CYS A 144 -5.51 -4.51 -25.52
N ASP A 145 -4.27 -4.84 -25.16
CA ASP A 145 -3.75 -6.20 -25.40
C ASP A 145 -4.10 -7.07 -24.19
N ARG A 146 -4.38 -8.34 -24.51
CA ARG A 146 -5.04 -9.36 -23.68
C ARG A 146 -4.27 -9.74 -22.42
#